data_AF-A0A4R7ESK8-F1
#
_entry.id   AF-A0A4R7ESK8-F1
#
_cell.length_a   1.000
_cell.length_b   1.000
_cell.length_c   1.000
_cell.angle_alpha   90.00
_cell.angle_beta   90.00
_cell.angle_gamma   90.00
#
_symmetry.space_group_name_H-M   'P 1'
#
loop_
_entity.id
_entity.type
_entity.pdbx_description
1 polymer ?
#
loop_
_entity_poly.entity_id
_entity_poly.type
_entity_poly.pdbx_seq_one_letter_code
_entity_poly.pdbx_strand_id
1 'polypeptide(L)'
;MKKFLKNAGLQIGVFALAIGAAFATNAMKNAEMQVTDRIGYYRLVEGNTSPCNVTNVMCTTITNPVLCTWFDVSSGKEHNLYELEGTSCPNKLYKKN
;
A
#
# COMPACT_ATOMS: atom_id res chain seq x y z
N MET A 1 -33.42 46.15 3.33
CA MET A 1 -32.38 45.49 4.17
C MET A 1 -31.94 44.13 3.57
N LYS A 2 -31.46 44.08 2.31
CA LYS A 2 -31.02 42.82 1.63
C LYS A 2 -29.51 42.74 1.37
N LYS A 3 -28.74 43.79 1.71
CA LYS A 3 -27.33 43.93 1.32
C LYS A 3 -26.33 43.33 2.32
N PHE A 4 -26.72 43.12 3.58
CA PHE A 4 -25.83 42.59 4.63
C PHE A 4 -25.64 41.06 4.57
N LEU A 5 -26.63 40.29 4.10
CA LEU A 5 -26.47 38.84 3.91
C LEU A 5 -25.46 38.46 2.83
N LYS A 6 -25.17 39.35 1.86
CA LYS A 6 -24.26 39.04 0.76
C LYS A 6 -22.77 39.17 1.12
N ASN A 7 -22.42 40.02 2.11
CA ASN A 7 -21.01 40.28 2.45
C ASN A 7 -20.51 39.50 3.68
N ALA A 8 -21.36 39.22 4.67
CA ALA A 8 -20.92 38.53 5.90
C ALA A 8 -20.88 36.99 5.75
N GLY A 9 -21.80 36.41 4.97
CA GLY A 9 -21.83 34.96 4.74
C GLY A 9 -20.65 34.44 3.91
N LEU A 10 -20.09 35.29 3.05
CA LEU A 10 -18.98 34.92 2.16
C LEU A 10 -17.69 34.64 2.95
N GLN A 11 -17.35 35.47 3.94
CA GLN A 11 -16.15 35.28 4.75
C GLN A 11 -16.23 34.00 5.60
N ILE A 12 -17.38 33.77 6.25
CA ILE A 12 -17.61 32.57 7.08
C ILE A 12 -17.52 31.30 6.21
N GLY A 13 -18.06 31.34 4.98
CA GLY A 13 -17.95 30.24 4.04
C GLY A 13 -16.51 29.93 3.60
N VAL A 14 -15.67 30.95 3.40
CA VAL A 14 -14.25 30.76 3.02
C VAL A 14 -13.47 30.10 4.16
N PHE A 15 -13.69 30.49 5.41
CA PHE A 15 -13.05 29.85 6.57
C PHE A 15 -13.52 28.40 6.76
N ALA A 16 -14.82 28.12 6.62
CA ALA A 16 -15.35 26.76 6.71
C ALA A 16 -14.78 25.85 5.60
N LEU A 17 -14.64 26.37 4.38
CA LEU A 17 -14.08 25.63 3.24
C LEU A 17 -12.58 25.36 3.41
N ALA A 18 -11.81 26.32 3.95
CA ALA A 18 -10.39 26.14 4.25
C ALA A 18 -10.13 25.06 5.31
N ILE A 19 -10.95 25.03 6.37
CA ILE A 19 -10.87 24.02 7.43
C ILE A 19 -11.25 22.64 6.87
N GLY A 20 -12.31 22.54 6.06
CA GLY A 20 -12.73 21.29 5.42
C GLY A 20 -11.68 20.70 4.46
N ALA A 21 -10.98 21.55 3.70
CA ALA A 21 -9.92 21.13 2.79
C ALA A 21 -8.74 20.47 3.52
N ALA A 22 -8.35 20.97 4.70
CA ALA A 22 -7.25 20.42 5.48
C ALA A 22 -7.53 19.01 6.02
N PHE A 23 -8.77 18.70 6.37
CA PHE A 23 -9.15 17.35 6.82
C PHE A 23 -9.29 16.36 5.65
N ALA A 24 -9.70 16.82 4.46
CA ALA A 24 -9.76 15.98 3.26
C ALA A 24 -8.36 15.48 2.82
N THR A 25 -7.35 16.34 2.87
CA THR A 25 -5.98 15.97 2.48
C THR A 25 -5.34 14.95 3.43
N ASN A 26 -5.65 14.99 4.72
CA ASN A 26 -5.09 14.06 5.70
C ASN A 26 -5.77 12.69 5.69
N ALA A 27 -7.05 12.61 5.28
CA ALA A 27 -7.74 11.33 5.10
C ALA A 27 -7.23 10.54 3.87
N MET A 28 -6.80 11.25 2.81
CA MET A 28 -6.27 10.61 1.60
C MET A 28 -4.89 9.97 1.80
N LYS A 29 -4.04 10.53 2.66
CA LYS A 29 -2.66 10.04 2.87
C LYS A 29 -2.58 8.71 3.63
N ASN A 30 -3.55 8.43 4.49
CA ASN A 30 -3.62 7.18 5.28
C ASN A 30 -4.45 6.08 4.60
N ALA A 31 -5.30 6.43 3.62
CA ALA A 31 -5.95 5.46 2.75
C ALA A 31 -4.97 4.84 1.73
N GLU A 32 -3.73 5.35 1.67
CA GLU A 32 -2.65 4.88 0.81
C GLU A 32 -1.72 3.86 1.52
N MET A 33 -2.26 3.00 2.39
CA MET A 33 -1.79 1.61 2.33
C MET A 33 -2.24 1.15 0.94
N GLN A 34 -1.33 1.25 -0.03
CA GLN A 34 -1.68 1.08 -1.43
C GLN A 34 -2.38 -0.27 -1.55
N VAL A 35 -3.53 -0.32 -2.22
CA VAL A 35 -4.31 -1.55 -2.42
C VAL A 35 -3.45 -2.72 -2.96
N THR A 36 -2.30 -2.37 -3.53
CA THR A 36 -1.27 -3.22 -4.12
C THR A 36 -0.22 -3.74 -3.14
N ASP A 37 -0.20 -3.26 -1.90
CA ASP A 37 0.72 -3.73 -0.86
C ASP A 37 0.33 -5.14 -0.40
N ARG A 38 1.32 -6.02 -0.37
CA ARG A 38 1.17 -7.42 0.05
C ARG A 38 2.33 -7.83 0.93
N ILE A 39 2.03 -8.63 1.96
CA ILE A 39 3.05 -9.37 2.71
C ILE A 39 3.66 -10.40 1.77
N GLY A 40 4.99 -10.45 1.70
CA GLY A 40 5.70 -11.40 0.85
C GLY A 40 5.80 -12.78 1.48
N TYR A 41 5.58 -13.81 0.66
CA TYR A 41 5.75 -15.22 1.03
C TYR A 41 6.82 -15.85 0.15
N TYR A 42 7.66 -16.73 0.71
CA TYR A 42 8.60 -17.51 -0.07
C TYR A 42 8.14 -18.97 -0.20
N ARG A 43 8.53 -19.63 -1.29
CA ARG A 43 8.26 -21.04 -1.55
C ARG A 43 9.29 -21.90 -0.83
N LEU A 44 8.83 -22.92 -0.11
CA LEU A 44 9.73 -23.86 0.58
C LEU A 44 10.44 -24.82 -0.40
N VAL A 45 9.82 -25.07 -1.56
CA VAL A 45 10.37 -25.90 -2.64
C VAL A 45 10.33 -25.10 -3.93
N GLU A 46 11.49 -24.92 -4.59
CA GLU A 46 11.55 -24.24 -5.88
C GLU A 46 10.70 -24.95 -6.93
N GLY A 47 9.95 -24.18 -7.71
CA GLY A 47 9.02 -24.71 -8.71
C GLY A 47 7.66 -25.16 -8.14
N ASN A 48 7.51 -25.29 -6.82
CA ASN A 48 6.23 -25.62 -6.20
C ASN A 48 5.55 -24.35 -5.65
N THR A 49 4.26 -24.17 -5.95
CA THR A 49 3.49 -23.01 -5.46
C THR A 49 2.99 -23.21 -4.03
N SER A 50 3.16 -24.39 -3.43
CA SER A 50 2.83 -24.68 -2.04
C SER A 50 3.79 -25.74 -1.49
N PRO A 51 4.18 -25.74 -0.20
CA PRO A 51 3.81 -24.80 0.85
C PRO A 51 4.61 -23.48 0.79
N CYS A 52 3.97 -22.41 1.28
CA CYS A 52 4.53 -21.07 1.33
C CYS A 52 4.72 -20.65 2.78
N ASN A 53 5.81 -19.96 3.08
CA ASN A 53 6.08 -19.46 4.42
C ASN A 53 6.11 -17.93 4.41
N VAL A 54 5.58 -17.34 5.47
CA VAL A 54 5.40 -15.90 5.61
C VAL A 54 6.73 -15.22 5.91
N THR A 55 6.93 -14.02 5.37
CA THR A 55 8.05 -13.14 5.73
C THR A 55 7.55 -11.83 6.32
N ASN A 56 8.46 -11.06 6.90
CA ASN A 56 8.16 -9.71 7.42
C ASN A 56 8.41 -8.60 6.37
N VAL A 57 8.54 -8.95 5.09
CA VAL A 57 8.79 -7.99 4.01
C VAL A 57 7.47 -7.61 3.35
N MET A 58 7.19 -6.31 3.26
CA MET A 58 6.10 -5.79 2.43
C MET A 58 6.60 -5.51 1.02
N CYS A 59 5.86 -5.99 0.04
CA CYS A 59 6.12 -5.82 -1.38
C CYS A 59 4.88 -5.25 -2.08
N THR A 60 4.99 -4.99 -3.38
CA THR A 60 3.87 -4.51 -4.20
C THR A 60 3.53 -5.48 -5.33
N THR A 61 2.26 -5.51 -5.72
CA THR A 61 1.80 -6.19 -6.94
C THR A 61 2.03 -5.35 -8.21
N ILE A 62 2.43 -4.09 -8.06
CA ILE A 62 2.76 -3.21 -9.19
C ILE A 62 4.05 -3.69 -9.85
N THR A 63 3.98 -4.02 -11.14
CA THR A 63 5.13 -4.49 -11.91
C THR A 63 6.30 -3.52 -11.84
N ASN A 64 7.46 -4.01 -11.41
CA ASN A 64 8.74 -3.29 -11.34
C ASN A 64 9.82 -4.15 -12.03
N PRO A 65 10.85 -3.58 -12.67
CA PRO A 65 12.03 -4.34 -13.11
C PRO A 65 12.71 -5.15 -11.99
N VAL A 66 12.52 -4.75 -10.73
CA VAL A 66 13.13 -5.41 -9.57
C VAL A 66 12.09 -6.25 -8.81
N LEU A 67 12.35 -7.57 -8.74
CA LEU A 67 11.56 -8.48 -7.91
C LEU A 67 11.80 -8.20 -6.43
N CYS A 68 10.77 -8.45 -5.63
CA CYS A 68 10.90 -8.40 -4.19
C CYS A 68 11.62 -9.66 -3.71
N THR A 69 12.71 -9.49 -2.97
CA THR A 69 13.50 -10.58 -2.42
C THR A 69 13.64 -10.47 -0.90
N TRP A 70 13.87 -11.60 -0.25
CA TRP A 70 14.17 -11.69 1.16
C TRP A 70 15.38 -12.59 1.38
N PHE A 71 16.35 -12.09 2.14
CA PHE A 71 17.53 -12.84 2.52
C PHE A 71 17.25 -13.65 3.78
N ASP A 72 17.23 -14.98 3.64
CA ASP A 72 17.14 -15.88 4.78
C ASP A 72 18.51 -16.04 5.43
N VAL A 73 18.66 -15.41 6.60
CA VAL A 73 19.89 -15.49 7.40
C VAL A 73 20.23 -16.91 7.86
N SER A 74 19.24 -17.80 7.93
CA SER A 74 19.43 -19.17 8.42
C SER A 74 20.00 -20.08 7.33
N SER A 75 19.50 -19.93 6.10
CA SER A 75 19.97 -20.71 4.94
C SER A 75 21.05 -20.00 4.13
N GLY A 76 21.27 -18.70 4.36
CA GLY A 76 22.23 -17.86 3.63
C GLY A 76 21.83 -17.62 2.18
N LYS A 77 20.54 -17.72 1.85
CA LYS A 77 20.01 -17.62 0.48
C LYS A 77 19.05 -16.46 0.33
N GLU A 78 19.02 -15.90 -0.87
CA GLU A 78 18.03 -14.91 -1.27
C GLU A 78 16.83 -15.62 -1.91
N HIS A 79 15.63 -15.33 -1.42
CA HIS A 79 14.37 -15.89 -1.90
C HIS A 79 13.52 -14.82 -2.57
N ASN A 80 12.96 -15.14 -3.72
CA ASN A 80 11.91 -14.31 -4.32
C ASN A 80 10.63 -14.40 -3.50
N LEU A 81 9.92 -13.28 -3.40
CA LEU A 81 8.66 -13.19 -2.67
C LEU A 81 7.47 -13.22 -3.62
N TYR A 82 6.38 -13.80 -3.11
CA TYR A 82 5.18 -14.11 -3.84
C TYR A 82 3.95 -13.74 -3.02
N GLU A 83 2.83 -13.47 -3.70
CA GLU A 83 1.52 -13.22 -3.09
C GLU A 83 0.87 -14.53 -2.68
N LEU A 84 0.23 -14.56 -1.50
CA LEU A 84 -0.55 -15.72 -1.06
C LEU A 84 -1.95 -15.70 -1.69
N GLU A 85 -2.26 -16.72 -2.48
CA GLU A 85 -3.58 -17.04 -3.01
C GLU A 85 -4.05 -18.39 -2.42
N GLY A 86 -4.96 -18.31 -1.45
CA GLY A 86 -5.43 -19.48 -0.70
C GLY A 86 -4.29 -20.10 0.11
N THR A 87 -3.82 -21.29 -0.29
CA THR A 87 -2.71 -22.02 0.33
C THR A 87 -1.45 -22.05 -0.55
N SER A 88 -1.47 -21.31 -1.65
CA SER A 88 -0.40 -21.28 -2.64
C SER A 88 0.13 -19.87 -2.84
N CYS A 89 1.34 -19.73 -3.35
CA CYS A 89 1.96 -18.44 -3.64
C CYS A 89 2.41 -18.36 -5.11
N PRO A 90 1.46 -18.22 -6.06
CA PRO A 90 1.71 -18.32 -7.50
C PRO A 90 2.33 -17.05 -8.08
N ASN A 91 1.90 -15.87 -7.63
CA ASN A 91 2.25 -14.59 -8.25
C ASN A 91 3.51 -13.99 -7.62
N LYS A 92 4.45 -13.53 -8.44
CA LYS A 92 5.65 -12.83 -7.97
C LYS A 92 5.28 -11.42 -7.49
N LEU A 93 5.93 -10.99 -6.43
CA LEU A 93 5.85 -9.62 -5.93
C LEU A 93 7.07 -8.81 -6.34
N TYR A 94 6.90 -7.50 -6.37
CA TYR A 94 7.88 -6.54 -6.83
C TYR A 94 8.34 -5.62 -5.70
N LYS A 95 9.55 -5.09 -5.83
CA LYS A 95 10.09 -4.14 -4.87
C LYS A 95 9.27 -2.84 -4.91
N LYS A 96 8.92 -2.34 -3.73
CA LYS A 96 8.27 -1.03 -3.59
C LYS A 96 9.25 0.07 -4.01
N ASN A 97 8.81 0.92 -4.93
CA ASN A 97 9.62 2.01 -5.46
C ASN A 97 9.57 3.25 -4.55
#